data_AF-A0A7V6PG27-F1
#
_entry.id   AF-A0A7V6PG27-F1
#
_cell.length_a   1.000
_cell.length_b   1.000
_cell.length_c   1.000
_cell.angle_alpha   90.00
_cell.angle_beta   90.00
_cell.angle_gamma   90.00
#
_symmetry.space_group_name_H-M   'P 1'
#
loop_
_entity.id
_entity.type
_entity.pdbx_description
1 polymer ?
#
loop_
_entity_poly.entity_id
_entity_poly.type
_entity_poly.pdbx_seq_one_letter_code
_entity_poly.pdbx_strand_id
1 'polypeptide(L)'
;MLALLVAFTSHGAYAADFIVKTTTVPNMKAVFGQVESRIVLPARVRTGGSVRELRVSQGDEVKEGDAIAVIVDDKLSLQLDAAQAKIDALSSQLDNTKLQLERAQQLRASGAGTQASLDQARMQFEVATNQVVAARADKTVIEQSTREGTVVAPATGRV
;
A
#
# COMPACT_ATOMS: atom_id res chain seq x y z
N MET A 1 -63.10 -64.19 -80.68
CA MET A 1 -64.02 -64.58 -79.59
C MET A 1 -63.17 -65.15 -78.46
N LEU A 2 -63.49 -64.77 -77.21
CA LEU A 2 -62.75 -64.98 -75.94
C LEU A 2 -61.57 -64.03 -75.66
N ALA A 3 -61.38 -63.50 -74.46
CA ALA A 3 -62.24 -62.81 -73.50
C ALA A 3 -61.28 -62.10 -72.51
N LEU A 4 -61.61 -60.86 -72.22
CA LEU A 4 -61.11 -59.95 -71.20
C LEU A 4 -60.80 -60.61 -69.83
N LEU A 5 -59.66 -60.27 -69.21
CA LEU A 5 -59.56 -60.16 -67.76
C LEU A 5 -58.45 -59.17 -67.36
N VAL A 6 -58.86 -57.93 -67.08
CA VAL A 6 -57.99 -56.90 -66.50
C VAL A 6 -57.95 -57.16 -64.98
N ALA A 7 -56.80 -57.60 -64.47
CA ALA A 7 -56.57 -57.75 -63.04
C ALA A 7 -56.19 -56.39 -62.43
N PHE A 8 -57.15 -55.74 -61.77
CA PHE A 8 -56.88 -54.61 -60.89
C PHE A 8 -56.30 -55.13 -59.57
N THR A 9 -54.97 -55.21 -59.47
CA THR A 9 -54.30 -55.45 -58.19
C THR A 9 -54.16 -54.13 -57.45
N SER A 10 -54.95 -53.99 -56.39
CA SER A 10 -54.89 -52.91 -55.42
C SER A 10 -53.47 -52.74 -54.88
N HIS A 11 -52.82 -51.62 -55.20
CA HIS A 11 -51.55 -51.25 -54.57
C HIS A 11 -51.85 -50.85 -53.13
N GLY A 12 -51.60 -51.78 -52.19
CA GLY A 12 -51.63 -51.49 -50.77
C GLY A 12 -50.62 -50.39 -50.45
N ALA A 13 -51.09 -49.27 -49.93
CA ALA A 13 -50.22 -48.23 -49.39
C ALA A 13 -49.54 -48.78 -48.14
N TYR A 14 -48.30 -49.25 -48.28
CA TYR A 14 -47.43 -49.53 -47.15
C TYR A 14 -47.02 -48.20 -46.54
N ALA A 15 -47.74 -47.77 -45.51
CA ALA A 15 -47.23 -46.79 -44.58
C ALA A 15 -46.07 -47.45 -43.82
N ALA A 16 -44.83 -47.09 -44.16
CA ALA A 16 -43.68 -47.52 -43.39
C ALA A 16 -43.72 -46.79 -42.04
N ASP A 17 -43.82 -47.54 -40.94
CA ASP A 17 -43.81 -46.99 -39.59
C ASP A 17 -42.44 -46.36 -39.29
N PHE A 18 -42.38 -45.04 -39.26
CA PHE A 18 -41.18 -44.29 -38.91
C PHE A 18 -41.07 -44.15 -37.39
N ILE A 19 -40.24 -44.99 -36.77
CA ILE A 19 -40.01 -44.97 -35.31
C ILE A 19 -39.10 -43.79 -34.96
N VAL A 20 -39.69 -42.70 -34.46
CA VAL A 20 -38.96 -41.55 -33.93
C VAL A 20 -38.35 -41.92 -32.58
N LYS A 21 -37.01 -41.94 -32.48
CA LYS A 21 -36.29 -42.07 -31.21
C LYS A 21 -35.91 -40.70 -30.70
N THR A 22 -36.45 -40.30 -29.54
CA THR A 22 -36.04 -39.06 -28.88
C THR A 22 -34.56 -39.15 -28.51
N THR A 23 -33.74 -38.34 -29.18
CA THR A 23 -32.34 -38.11 -28.81
C THR A 23 -32.22 -36.69 -28.30
N THR A 24 -31.69 -36.55 -27.09
CA THR A 24 -31.38 -35.24 -26.53
C THR A 24 -30.17 -34.68 -27.24
N VAL A 25 -30.39 -33.72 -28.14
CA VAL A 25 -29.31 -32.97 -28.79
C VAL A 25 -29.03 -31.73 -27.93
N PRO A 26 -27.80 -31.57 -27.39
CA PRO A 26 -27.44 -30.35 -26.70
C PRO A 26 -27.50 -29.16 -27.67
N ASN A 27 -28.40 -28.22 -27.41
CA ASN A 27 -28.55 -27.00 -28.19
C ASN A 27 -27.83 -25.84 -27.46
N MET A 28 -26.64 -25.49 -27.93
CA MET A 28 -25.85 -24.40 -27.37
C MET A 28 -26.26 -23.08 -28.02
N LYS A 29 -26.72 -22.11 -27.20
CA LYS A 29 -27.06 -20.77 -27.66
C LYS A 29 -25.85 -19.86 -27.55
N ALA A 30 -25.47 -19.22 -28.65
CA ALA A 30 -24.45 -18.18 -28.63
C ALA A 30 -24.93 -16.99 -27.79
N VAL A 31 -24.13 -16.62 -26.80
CA VAL A 31 -24.33 -15.44 -25.97
C VAL A 31 -23.09 -14.57 -26.05
N PHE A 32 -23.29 -13.26 -26.08
CA PHE A 32 -22.20 -12.30 -25.97
C PHE A 32 -21.86 -12.11 -24.49
N GLY A 33 -20.57 -12.13 -24.17
CA GLY A 33 -20.06 -11.90 -22.83
C GLY A 33 -18.81 -11.03 -22.90
N GLN A 34 -18.67 -10.15 -21.92
CA GLN A 34 -17.46 -9.34 -21.75
C GLN A 34 -16.59 -9.99 -20.67
N VAL A 35 -15.31 -10.17 -20.97
CA VAL A 35 -14.34 -10.64 -19.97
C VAL A 35 -13.77 -9.41 -19.27
N GLU A 36 -13.97 -9.35 -17.95
CA GLU A 36 -13.42 -8.30 -17.10
C GLU A 36 -12.46 -8.89 -16.07
N SER A 37 -11.51 -8.07 -15.63
CA SER A 37 -10.61 -8.44 -14.55
C SER A 37 -11.41 -8.73 -13.29
N ARG A 38 -11.22 -9.92 -12.71
CA ARG A 38 -11.89 -10.31 -11.47
C ARG A 38 -11.49 -9.43 -10.27
N ILE A 39 -10.26 -8.92 -10.26
CA ILE A 39 -9.69 -8.09 -9.18
C ILE A 39 -9.04 -6.87 -9.81
N VAL A 40 -9.50 -5.68 -9.44
CA VAL A 40 -8.90 -4.40 -9.83
C VAL A 40 -8.64 -3.62 -8.54
N LEU A 41 -7.37 -3.41 -8.20
CA LEU A 41 -6.96 -2.70 -7.00
C LEU A 41 -6.21 -1.43 -7.38
N PRO A 42 -6.72 -0.23 -7.04
CA PRO A 42 -6.01 1.00 -7.32
C PRO A 42 -4.79 1.11 -6.39
N ALA A 43 -3.60 1.24 -6.97
CA ALA A 43 -2.40 1.61 -6.22
C ALA A 43 -2.50 3.08 -5.81
N ARG A 44 -2.48 3.36 -4.50
CA ARG A 44 -2.62 4.71 -3.94
C ARG A 44 -1.46 5.02 -3.01
N VAL A 45 -1.04 6.26 -3.02
CA VAL A 45 -0.11 6.81 -2.04
C VAL A 45 -0.88 7.46 -0.90
N ARG A 46 -0.32 7.45 0.30
CA ARG A 46 -0.90 8.12 1.47
C ARG A 46 -0.54 9.61 1.55
N THR A 47 0.47 10.04 0.80
CA THR A 47 1.05 11.39 0.85
C THR A 47 0.87 12.11 -0.48
N GLY A 48 0.51 13.40 -0.44
CA GLY A 48 0.48 14.25 -1.63
C GLY A 48 1.89 14.63 -2.09
N GLY A 49 2.09 14.88 -3.39
CA GLY A 49 3.39 15.29 -3.92
C GLY A 49 3.47 15.18 -5.44
N SER A 50 4.68 15.30 -5.97
CA SER A 50 4.96 15.13 -7.40
C SER A 50 5.60 13.76 -7.65
N VAL A 51 5.28 13.13 -8.79
CA VAL A 51 5.93 11.88 -9.20
C VAL A 51 7.37 12.18 -9.59
N ARG A 52 8.33 11.68 -8.80
CA ARG A 52 9.76 11.82 -9.10
C ARG A 52 10.25 10.72 -10.03
N GLU A 53 9.75 9.50 -9.84
CA GLU A 53 10.19 8.33 -10.58
C GLU A 53 9.02 7.36 -10.76
N LEU A 54 8.93 6.77 -11.95
CA LEU A 54 8.04 5.65 -12.27
C LEU A 54 8.91 4.45 -12.64
N ARG A 55 8.72 3.32 -11.94
CA ARG A 55 9.59 2.12 -12.06
C ARG A 55 8.98 0.99 -12.86
N VAL A 56 7.72 1.12 -13.25
CA VAL A 56 6.97 0.12 -14.00
C VAL A 56 6.37 0.75 -15.25
N SER A 57 6.28 -0.04 -16.31
CA SER A 57 5.60 0.31 -17.54
C SER A 57 4.20 -0.31 -17.57
N GLN A 58 3.33 0.22 -18.43
CA GLN A 58 2.03 -0.36 -18.67
C GLN A 58 2.17 -1.80 -19.20
N GLY A 59 1.44 -2.73 -18.60
CA GLY A 59 1.45 -4.13 -18.97
C GLY A 59 2.53 -4.97 -18.26
N ASP A 60 3.36 -4.39 -17.40
CA ASP A 60 4.35 -5.14 -16.62
C ASP A 60 3.68 -6.00 -15.53
N GLU A 61 4.28 -7.14 -15.23
CA GLU A 61 3.89 -7.98 -14.09
C GLU A 61 4.61 -7.50 -12.83
N VAL A 62 3.83 -7.22 -11.78
CA VAL A 62 4.31 -6.78 -10.48
C VAL A 62 3.88 -7.76 -9.41
N LYS A 63 4.71 -7.93 -8.38
CA LYS A 63 4.37 -8.66 -7.17
C LYS A 63 3.84 -7.72 -6.12
N GLU A 64 3.07 -8.27 -5.19
CA GLU A 64 2.63 -7.54 -4.00
C GLU A 64 3.85 -6.93 -3.27
N GLY A 65 3.79 -5.64 -2.99
CA GLY A 65 4.87 -4.88 -2.35
C GLY A 65 5.89 -4.26 -3.31
N ASP A 66 5.84 -4.54 -4.61
CA ASP A 66 6.75 -3.92 -5.59
C ASP A 66 6.51 -2.41 -5.68
N ALA A 67 7.59 -1.63 -5.71
CA ALA A 67 7.51 -0.17 -5.81
C ALA A 67 7.21 0.26 -7.26
N ILE A 68 6.00 0.78 -7.48
CA ILE A 68 5.49 1.25 -8.77
C ILE A 68 6.04 2.65 -9.09
N ALA A 69 5.95 3.56 -8.13
CA ALA A 69 6.35 4.95 -8.29
C ALA A 69 6.88 5.52 -6.97
N VAL A 70 7.74 6.53 -7.05
CA VAL A 70 8.17 7.32 -5.90
C VAL A 70 7.64 8.73 -6.05
N ILE A 71 6.81 9.11 -5.09
CA ILE A 71 6.25 10.45 -4.97
C ILE A 71 7.06 11.16 -3.90
N VAL A 72 7.57 12.34 -4.26
CA VAL A 72 8.36 13.17 -3.35
C VAL A 72 7.67 14.53 -3.22
N ASP A 73 7.64 15.01 -1.98
CA ASP A 73 7.33 16.40 -1.67
C ASP A 73 8.60 17.06 -1.14
N ASP A 74 9.13 18.02 -1.90
CA ASP A 74 10.34 18.76 -1.53
C ASP A 74 10.19 19.49 -0.19
N LYS A 75 8.95 19.79 0.24
CA LYS A 75 8.69 20.38 1.56
C LYS A 75 9.07 19.43 2.69
N LEU A 76 8.92 18.11 2.50
CA LEU A 76 9.28 17.12 3.52
C LEU A 76 10.80 17.10 3.75
N SER A 77 11.61 17.24 2.70
CA SER A 77 13.07 17.37 2.86
C SER A 77 13.45 18.63 3.64
N LEU A 78 12.84 19.78 3.32
CA LEU A 78 13.11 21.02 4.06
C LEU A 78 12.65 20.94 5.52
N GLN A 79 11.53 20.26 5.79
CA GLN A 79 11.05 20.01 7.15
C GLN A 79 11.97 19.08 7.93
N LEU A 80 12.53 18.06 7.27
CA LEU A 80 13.50 17.14 7.88
C LEU A 80 14.78 17.88 8.28
N ASP A 81 15.29 18.74 7.39
CA ASP A 81 16.46 19.58 7.66
C ASP A 81 16.21 20.55 8.83
N ALA A 82 15.04 21.19 8.85
CA ALA A 82 14.63 22.06 9.95
C ALA A 82 14.50 21.30 11.29
N ALA A 83 13.95 20.08 11.26
CA ALA A 83 13.85 19.23 12.44
C ALA A 83 15.23 18.78 12.94
N GLN A 84 16.16 18.48 12.03
CA GLN A 84 17.55 18.15 12.38
C GLN A 84 18.25 19.34 13.04
N ALA A 85 18.14 20.53 12.46
CA ALA A 85 18.71 21.74 13.06
C ALA A 85 18.13 22.04 14.46
N LYS A 86 16.83 21.80 14.66
CA LYS A 86 16.18 21.91 15.98
C LYS A 86 16.75 20.91 16.99
N ILE A 87 16.99 19.65 16.58
CA ILE A 87 17.64 18.64 17.42
C ILE A 87 19.04 19.06 17.80
N ASP A 88 19.83 19.59 16.87
CA ASP A 88 21.21 20.01 17.12
C ASP A 88 21.29 21.18 18.10
N ALA A 89 20.38 22.16 17.96
CA ALA A 89 20.24 23.26 18.90
C ALA A 89 19.86 22.78 20.32
N LEU A 90 18.87 21.88 20.42
CA LEU A 90 18.44 21.32 21.71
C LEU A 90 19.51 20.39 22.32
N SER A 91 20.29 19.69 21.49
CA SER A 91 21.39 18.85 21.96
C SER A 91 22.52 19.70 22.55
N SER A 92 22.82 20.85 21.93
CA SER A 92 23.76 21.83 22.48
C SER A 92 23.27 22.38 23.83
N GLN A 93 21.96 22.61 23.97
CA GLN A 93 21.37 23.04 25.24
C GLN A 93 21.43 21.92 26.30
N LEU A 94 21.20 20.67 25.91
CA LEU A 94 21.34 19.50 26.79
C LEU A 94 22.77 19.33 27.31
N ASP A 95 23.77 19.52 26.45
CA ASP A 95 25.16 19.45 26.86
C ASP A 95 25.52 20.55 27.87
N ASN A 96 25.01 21.76 27.68
CA ASN A 96 25.18 22.84 28.64
C ASN A 96 24.52 22.53 30.00
N THR A 97 23.27 22.05 30.01
CA THR A 97 22.58 21.70 31.27
C THR A 97 23.21 20.49 31.96
N LYS A 98 23.76 19.54 31.18
CA LYS A 98 24.56 18.42 31.71
C LYS A 98 25.80 18.93 32.44
N LEU A 99 26.57 19.82 31.83
CA LEU A 99 27.74 20.43 32.48
C LEU A 99 27.37 21.22 33.75
N GLN A 100 26.20 21.88 33.75
CA GLN A 100 25.71 22.57 34.94
C GLN A 100 25.32 21.59 36.06
N LEU A 101 24.68 20.47 35.72
CA LEU A 101 24.37 19.40 36.66
C LEU A 101 25.64 18.80 37.27
N GLU A 102 26.63 18.48 36.44
CA GLU A 102 27.93 17.95 36.90
C GLU A 102 28.63 18.94 37.85
N ARG A 103 28.64 20.24 37.50
CA ARG A 103 29.17 21.30 38.38
C ARG A 103 28.40 21.40 39.70
N ALA A 104 27.07 21.34 39.67
CA ALA A 104 26.25 21.39 40.87
C ALA A 104 26.48 20.16 41.78
N GLN A 105 26.66 18.98 41.19
CA GLN A 105 27.02 17.75 41.92
C GLN A 105 28.39 17.87 42.59
N GLN A 106 29.39 18.38 41.89
CA GLN A 106 30.73 18.60 42.46
C GLN A 106 30.71 19.59 43.61
N LEU A 107 30.00 20.73 43.47
CA LEU A 107 29.87 21.72 44.54
C LEU A 107 29.11 21.17 45.75
N ARG A 108 28.09 20.34 45.53
CA ARG A 108 27.39 19.67 46.63
C ARG A 108 28.29 18.70 47.38
N ALA A 109 29.10 17.92 46.64
CA ALA A 109 30.06 16.98 47.20
C ALA A 109 31.20 17.67 47.97
N SER A 110 31.65 18.85 47.50
CA SER A 110 32.67 19.66 48.17
C SER A 110 32.12 20.52 49.32
N GLY A 111 30.81 20.45 49.61
CA GLY A 111 30.14 21.23 50.65
C GLY A 111 29.88 22.71 50.33
N ALA A 112 30.27 23.19 49.15
CA ALA A 112 30.09 24.59 48.72
C ALA A 112 28.71 24.86 48.09
N GLY A 113 28.00 23.81 47.67
CA GLY A 113 26.69 23.88 47.00
C GLY A 113 25.51 23.49 47.89
N THR A 114 24.34 24.06 47.61
CA THR A 114 23.07 23.73 48.30
C THR A 114 22.32 22.58 47.61
N GLN A 115 21.44 21.88 48.34
CA GLN A 115 20.58 20.86 47.75
C GLN A 115 19.61 21.44 46.70
N ALA A 116 19.04 22.62 46.99
CA ALA A 116 18.13 23.31 46.08
C ALA A 116 18.79 23.62 44.71
N SER A 117 20.07 24.01 44.70
CA SER A 117 20.82 24.26 43.46
C SER A 117 21.03 22.98 42.64
N LEU A 118 21.29 21.85 43.30
CA LEU A 118 21.43 20.55 42.64
C LEU A 118 20.11 20.08 42.03
N ASP A 119 19.02 20.18 42.78
CA ASP A 119 17.69 19.78 42.31
C ASP A 119 17.25 20.66 41.13
N GLN A 120 17.53 21.97 41.19
CA GLN A 120 17.25 22.91 40.10
C GLN A 120 18.07 22.60 38.83
N ALA A 121 19.34 22.21 38.96
CA ALA A 121 20.16 21.80 37.82
C ALA A 121 19.67 20.46 37.23
N ARG A 122 19.25 19.52 38.09
CA ARG A 122 18.70 18.24 37.68
C ARG A 122 17.40 18.40 36.89
N MET A 123 16.47 19.22 37.39
CA MET A 123 15.22 19.52 36.67
C MET A 123 15.48 20.13 35.30
N GLN A 124 16.45 21.06 35.18
CA GLN A 124 16.81 21.65 33.89
C GLN A 124 17.40 20.64 32.91
N PHE A 125 18.25 19.72 33.39
CA PHE A 125 18.77 18.63 32.59
C PHE A 125 17.66 17.68 32.10
N GLU A 126 16.72 17.31 32.99
CA GLU A 126 15.58 16.47 32.64
C GLU A 126 14.66 17.15 31.60
N VAL A 127 14.39 18.45 31.76
CA VAL A 127 13.61 19.23 30.78
C VAL A 127 14.32 19.27 29.41
N ALA A 128 15.62 19.58 29.37
CA ALA A 128 16.39 19.61 28.13
C ALA A 128 16.43 18.23 27.46
N THR A 129 16.56 17.16 28.25
CA THR A 129 16.53 15.77 27.75
C THR A 129 15.19 15.47 27.08
N ASN A 130 14.09 15.80 27.75
CA ASN A 130 12.74 15.59 27.23
C ASN A 130 12.47 16.40 25.95
N GLN A 131 13.02 17.61 25.86
CA GLN A 131 12.92 18.43 24.63
C GLN A 131 13.64 17.77 23.45
N VAL A 132 14.84 17.21 23.66
CA VAL A 132 15.57 16.46 22.61
C VAL A 132 14.78 15.22 22.18
N VAL A 133 14.23 14.47 23.14
CA VAL A 133 13.40 13.29 22.85
C VAL A 133 12.17 13.68 22.02
N ALA A 134 11.46 14.74 22.41
CA ALA A 134 10.31 15.24 21.66
C ALA A 134 10.69 15.65 20.23
N ALA A 135 11.79 16.39 20.06
CA ALA A 135 12.26 16.79 18.72
C ALA A 135 12.68 15.60 17.85
N ARG A 136 13.24 14.53 18.44
CA ARG A 136 13.54 13.28 17.72
C ARG A 136 12.27 12.55 17.30
N ALA A 137 11.23 12.57 18.14
CA ALA A 137 9.93 12.02 17.79
C ALA A 137 9.30 12.80 16.61
N ASP A 138 9.34 14.13 16.64
CA ASP A 138 8.89 14.98 15.53
C ASP A 138 9.61 14.61 14.22
N LYS A 139 10.93 14.46 14.26
CA LYS A 139 11.74 14.01 13.10
C LYS A 139 11.29 12.65 12.58
N THR A 140 11.02 11.71 13.48
CA THR A 140 10.61 10.34 13.11
C THR A 140 9.28 10.36 12.35
N VAL A 141 8.33 11.22 12.74
CA VAL A 141 7.06 11.38 12.02
C VAL A 141 7.30 11.85 10.59
N ILE A 142 8.16 12.84 10.38
CA ILE A 142 8.51 13.36 9.04
C ILE A 142 9.20 12.28 8.19
N GLU A 143 10.10 11.48 8.80
CA GLU A 143 10.74 10.35 8.11
C GLU A 143 9.72 9.28 7.69
N GLN A 144 8.73 8.97 8.53
CA GLN A 144 7.67 8.04 8.15
C GLN A 144 6.83 8.59 7.00
N SER A 145 6.42 9.86 7.04
CA SER A 145 5.68 10.49 5.93
C SER A 145 6.48 10.49 4.62
N THR A 146 7.81 10.56 4.69
CA THR A 146 8.70 10.44 3.52
C THR A 146 8.71 9.01 2.97
N ARG A 147 8.74 7.99 3.83
CA ARG A 147 8.66 6.58 3.40
C ARG A 147 7.31 6.25 2.76
N GLU A 148 6.24 6.83 3.29
CA GLU A 148 4.87 6.69 2.75
C GLU A 148 4.68 7.32 1.36
N GLY A 149 5.66 8.09 0.86
CA GLY A 149 5.70 8.58 -0.53
C GLY A 149 5.96 7.50 -1.58
N THR A 150 6.32 6.28 -1.19
CA THR A 150 6.50 5.16 -2.14
C THR A 150 5.16 4.49 -2.43
N VAL A 151 4.78 4.43 -3.71
CA VAL A 151 3.59 3.71 -4.18
C VAL A 151 3.95 2.25 -4.37
N VAL A 152 3.31 1.38 -3.59
CA VAL A 152 3.50 -0.07 -3.67
C VAL A 152 2.32 -0.76 -4.34
N ALA A 153 2.60 -1.87 -5.03
CA ALA A 153 1.56 -2.73 -5.60
C ALA A 153 0.78 -3.45 -4.48
N PRO A 154 -0.56 -3.30 -4.42
CA PRO A 154 -1.38 -3.90 -3.36
C PRO A 154 -1.62 -5.41 -3.54
N ALA A 155 -1.39 -5.94 -4.74
CA ALA A 155 -1.48 -7.37 -5.04
C ALA A 155 -0.57 -7.72 -6.21
N THR A 156 -0.27 -9.00 -6.36
CA THR A 156 0.45 -9.52 -7.53
C THR A 156 -0.47 -9.51 -8.76
N GLY A 157 -0.01 -8.97 -9.88
CA GLY A 157 -0.82 -8.84 -11.08
C GLY A 157 -0.13 -8.04 -12.19
N ARG A 158 -0.93 -7.43 -13.06
CA ARG A 158 -0.47 -6.61 -14.18
C ARG A 158 -0.91 -5.15 -13.98
N VAL A 159 -0.03 -4.20 -14.31
CA VAL A 159 -0.26 -2.74 -14.17
C VAL A 159 -0.87 -2.12 -15.43
#